data_AF-A0A844FCP8-F1
#
_entry.id   AF-A0A844FCP8-F1
#
_cell.length_a   1.000
_cell.length_b   1.000
_cell.length_c   1.000
_cell.angle_alpha   90.00
_cell.angle_beta   90.00
_cell.angle_gamma   90.00
#
_symmetry.space_group_name_H-M   'P 1'
#
loop_
_entity.id
_entity.type
_entity.pdbx_description
1 polymer ?
#
loop_
_entity_poly.entity_id
_entity_poly.type
_entity_poly.pdbx_seq_one_letter_code
_entity_poly.pdbx_strand_id
1 'polypeptide(L)'
;MVNQKKILKKYALDHGYSNHLYYVDDGFSGTNLNRPDFQRMIADVESGKIKRIIVKDMSRLGRDYLQVGMYTEIIFPDHDIHFIAVNDGVDSTQGDNEFTPFRNIINEWYAKDTSKKIRAVKKAKGMAGEHIGSHAPYGYLKNPDNLKEWLVDDEAAAIVREIFSLCVEGYGPTQIANLLTDRKVLCPTMYAVSKGLKQPSVIPEVLYQ
;
A
#
# COMPACT_ATOMS: atom_id res chain seq x y z
N MET A 1 -4.98 -40.79 2.78
CA MET A 1 -4.57 -39.78 3.78
C MET A 1 -3.45 -40.20 4.74
N VAL A 2 -3.50 -41.40 5.34
CA VAL A 2 -2.51 -41.85 6.35
C VAL A 2 -1.06 -41.77 5.85
N ASN A 3 -0.82 -41.99 4.56
CA ASN A 3 0.52 -41.95 3.98
C ASN A 3 1.10 -40.52 3.86
N GLN A 4 0.26 -39.51 3.56
CA GLN A 4 0.73 -38.13 3.38
C GLN A 4 1.15 -37.49 4.70
N LYS A 5 0.33 -37.67 5.75
CA LYS A 5 0.66 -37.19 7.10
C LYS A 5 1.97 -37.79 7.62
N LYS A 6 2.23 -39.07 7.34
CA LYS A 6 3.48 -39.75 7.72
C LYS A 6 4.71 -39.14 7.04
N ILE A 7 4.63 -38.87 5.73
CA ILE A 7 5.72 -38.25 4.96
C ILE A 7 6.03 -36.85 5.50
N LEU A 8 4.99 -36.02 5.68
CA LEU A 8 5.16 -34.65 6.19
C LEU A 8 5.68 -34.61 7.62
N LYS A 9 5.17 -35.50 8.48
CA LYS A 9 5.65 -35.62 9.87
C LYS A 9 7.12 -36.04 9.90
N LYS A 10 7.50 -37.02 9.08
CA LYS A 10 8.89 -37.47 8.98
C LYS A 10 9.79 -36.32 8.54
N TYR A 11 9.43 -35.64 7.45
CA TYR A 11 10.18 -34.49 6.96
C TYR A 11 10.36 -33.41 8.02
N ALA A 12 9.28 -33.06 8.73
CA ALA A 12 9.32 -32.03 9.76
C ALA A 12 10.22 -32.42 10.95
N LEU A 13 10.19 -33.68 11.38
CA LEU A 13 11.06 -34.20 12.44
C LEU A 13 12.53 -34.26 11.99
N ASP A 14 12.79 -34.73 10.77
CA ASP A 14 14.14 -34.84 10.21
C ASP A 14 14.84 -33.45 10.11
N HIS A 15 14.07 -32.37 10.00
CA HIS A 15 14.56 -30.98 9.97
C HIS A 15 14.42 -30.23 11.31
N GLY A 16 14.07 -30.93 12.40
CA GLY A 16 14.02 -30.37 13.76
C GLY A 16 12.83 -29.45 14.03
N TYR A 17 11.74 -29.54 13.25
CA TYR A 17 10.53 -28.76 13.47
C TYR A 17 9.65 -29.43 14.53
N SER A 18 9.04 -28.64 15.41
CA SER A 18 8.14 -29.10 16.49
C SER A 18 6.77 -28.39 16.43
N ASN A 19 5.77 -28.86 17.19
CA ASN A 19 4.41 -28.30 17.22
C ASN A 19 3.68 -28.30 15.86
N HIS A 20 3.53 -29.48 15.27
CA HIS A 20 2.84 -29.62 13.98
C HIS A 20 1.32 -29.48 14.10
N LEU A 21 0.74 -28.58 13.31
CA LEU A 21 -0.70 -28.51 13.06
C LEU A 21 -0.99 -29.11 11.68
N TYR A 22 -2.08 -29.87 11.57
CA TYR A 22 -2.52 -30.44 10.29
C TYR A 22 -3.78 -29.70 9.82
N TYR A 23 -3.72 -29.16 8.61
CA TYR A 23 -4.86 -28.61 7.88
C TYR A 23 -5.24 -29.61 6.79
N VAL A 24 -6.46 -30.14 6.84
CA VAL A 24 -6.92 -31.23 5.97
C VAL A 24 -8.28 -30.89 5.39
N ASP A 25 -8.33 -30.67 4.09
CA ASP A 25 -9.55 -30.46 3.34
C ASP A 25 -9.90 -31.72 2.54
N ASP A 26 -10.75 -32.59 3.10
CA ASP A 26 -11.27 -33.75 2.39
C ASP A 26 -12.45 -33.39 1.49
N GLY A 27 -12.43 -33.87 0.24
CA GLY A 27 -13.57 -33.71 -0.69
C GLY A 27 -13.66 -32.37 -1.41
N PHE A 28 -12.69 -31.47 -1.25
CA PHE A 28 -12.66 -30.18 -1.96
C PHE A 28 -11.88 -30.28 -3.28
N SER A 29 -12.42 -29.66 -4.34
CA SER A 29 -11.75 -29.59 -5.63
C SER A 29 -10.43 -28.81 -5.54
N GLY A 30 -9.42 -29.32 -6.26
CA GLY A 30 -8.12 -28.66 -6.50
C GLY A 30 -8.23 -27.22 -6.99
N THR A 31 -9.32 -26.87 -7.67
CA THR A 31 -9.56 -25.56 -8.29
C THR A 31 -10.25 -24.54 -7.38
N ASN A 32 -10.84 -24.96 -6.25
CA ASN A 32 -11.53 -24.05 -5.34
C ASN A 32 -10.68 -23.81 -4.09
N LEU A 33 -10.41 -22.54 -3.79
CA LEU A 33 -9.68 -22.09 -2.60
C LEU A 33 -10.61 -21.78 -1.42
N ASN A 34 -11.93 -21.88 -1.60
CA ASN A 34 -12.89 -21.87 -0.49
C ASN A 34 -12.87 -23.21 0.25
N ARG A 35 -11.73 -23.53 0.83
CA ARG A 35 -11.55 -24.73 1.65
C ARG A 35 -11.44 -24.31 3.12
N PRO A 36 -12.24 -24.87 4.03
CA PRO A 36 -12.30 -24.43 5.41
C PRO A 36 -10.95 -24.49 6.14
N ASP A 37 -10.19 -25.58 5.96
CA ASP A 37 -8.92 -25.76 6.66
C ASP A 37 -7.81 -24.92 6.01
N PHE A 38 -7.84 -24.72 4.69
CA PHE A 38 -6.97 -23.74 4.02
C PHE A 38 -7.20 -22.32 4.55
N GLN A 39 -8.46 -21.88 4.67
CA GLN A 39 -8.77 -20.56 5.21
C GLN A 39 -8.33 -20.42 6.68
N ARG A 40 -8.49 -21.49 7.48
CA ARG A 40 -7.97 -21.54 8.86
C ARG A 40 -6.45 -21.38 8.88
N MET A 41 -5.74 -22.06 7.97
CA MET A 41 -4.27 -21.93 7.85
C MET A 41 -3.87 -20.50 7.52
N ILE A 42 -4.54 -19.84 6.56
CA ILE A 42 -4.25 -18.44 6.21
C ILE A 42 -4.51 -17.51 7.39
N ALA A 43 -5.61 -17.67 8.14
CA ALA A 43 -5.87 -16.89 9.35
C ALA A 43 -4.80 -17.11 10.44
N ASP A 44 -4.28 -18.33 10.57
CA ASP A 44 -3.19 -18.64 11.51
C ASP A 44 -1.83 -18.07 11.04
N VAL A 45 -1.61 -17.92 9.73
CA VAL A 45 -0.49 -17.16 9.15
C VAL A 45 -0.62 -15.67 9.47
N GLU A 46 -1.77 -15.08 9.20
CA GLU A 46 -2.02 -13.65 9.43
C GLU A 46 -1.91 -13.28 10.92
N SER A 47 -2.30 -14.18 11.82
CA SER A 47 -2.14 -14.01 13.26
C SER A 47 -0.74 -14.34 13.79
N GLY A 48 0.20 -14.75 12.93
CA GLY A 48 1.60 -15.01 13.28
C GLY A 48 1.83 -16.29 14.10
N LYS A 49 0.85 -17.20 14.16
CA LYS A 49 0.96 -18.47 14.90
C LYS A 49 1.77 -19.52 14.16
N ILE A 50 1.87 -19.39 12.84
CA ILE A 50 2.62 -20.29 11.96
C ILE A 50 3.88 -19.57 11.51
N LYS A 51 4.99 -20.30 11.44
CA LYS A 51 6.25 -19.83 10.83
C LYS A 51 6.68 -20.62 9.61
N ARG A 52 6.08 -21.80 9.41
CA ARG A 52 6.49 -22.72 8.35
C ARG A 52 5.31 -23.52 7.85
N ILE A 53 5.17 -23.61 6.54
CA ILE A 53 4.14 -24.39 5.85
C ILE A 53 4.84 -25.47 5.03
N ILE A 54 4.42 -26.72 5.24
CA ILE A 54 5.01 -27.88 4.56
C ILE A 54 3.90 -28.63 3.85
N VAL A 55 4.00 -28.71 2.53
CA VAL A 55 3.08 -29.46 1.68
C VAL A 55 3.80 -30.60 0.99
N LYS A 56 3.04 -31.61 0.58
CA LYS A 56 3.60 -32.73 -0.18
C LYS A 56 4.02 -32.27 -1.57
N ASP A 57 3.12 -31.59 -2.25
CA ASP A 57 3.25 -31.11 -3.61
C ASP A 57 2.46 -29.78 -3.74
N MET A 58 2.81 -28.94 -4.70
CA MET A 58 2.21 -27.62 -4.95
C MET A 58 0.71 -27.74 -5.23
N SER A 59 0.27 -28.87 -5.77
CA SER A 59 -1.15 -29.15 -6.01
C SER A 59 -2.01 -29.16 -4.74
N ARG A 60 -1.40 -29.25 -3.55
CA ARG A 60 -2.11 -29.14 -2.25
C ARG A 60 -2.56 -27.73 -1.94
N LEU A 61 -1.79 -26.71 -2.34
CA LEU A 61 -2.16 -25.30 -2.19
C LEU A 61 -3.34 -24.95 -3.11
N GLY A 62 -3.26 -25.37 -4.37
CA GLY A 62 -4.30 -25.10 -5.37
C GLY A 62 -3.85 -25.52 -6.76
N ARG A 63 -4.79 -25.58 -7.70
CA ARG A 63 -4.52 -25.82 -9.13
C ARG A 63 -4.43 -24.52 -9.95
N ASP A 64 -4.85 -23.40 -9.37
CA ASP A 64 -4.70 -22.09 -9.99
C ASP A 64 -3.29 -21.56 -9.72
N TYR A 65 -2.42 -21.65 -10.73
CA TYR A 65 -1.03 -21.22 -10.67
C TYR A 65 -0.86 -19.75 -10.26
N LEU A 66 -1.80 -18.87 -10.64
CA LEU A 66 -1.72 -17.45 -10.28
C LEU A 66 -1.97 -17.25 -8.78
N GLN A 67 -2.99 -17.92 -8.25
CA GLN A 67 -3.32 -17.85 -6.83
C GLN A 67 -2.24 -18.50 -5.97
N VAL A 68 -1.77 -19.69 -6.36
CA VAL A 68 -0.68 -20.38 -5.67
C VAL A 68 0.58 -19.52 -5.66
N GLY A 69 0.95 -18.95 -6.80
CA GLY A 69 2.08 -18.03 -6.91
C GLY A 69 1.91 -16.77 -6.05
N MET A 70 0.70 -16.21 -5.96
CA MET A 70 0.44 -15.05 -5.10
C MET A 70 0.70 -15.38 -3.61
N TYR A 71 0.27 -16.56 -3.16
CA TYR A 71 0.56 -16.98 -1.78
C TYR A 71 2.04 -17.23 -1.55
N THR A 72 2.72 -17.97 -2.43
CA THR A 72 4.11 -18.36 -2.22
C THR A 72 5.12 -17.24 -2.45
N GLU A 73 4.84 -16.31 -3.36
CA GLU A 73 5.79 -15.25 -3.76
C GLU A 73 5.55 -13.91 -3.04
N ILE A 74 4.34 -13.66 -2.52
CA ILE A 74 3.98 -12.38 -1.86
C ILE A 74 3.53 -12.62 -0.42
N ILE A 75 2.41 -13.33 -0.22
CA ILE A 75 1.75 -13.39 1.10
C ILE A 75 2.63 -14.11 2.12
N PHE A 76 3.17 -15.28 1.80
CA PHE A 76 4.02 -16.04 2.72
C PHE A 76 5.32 -15.28 3.06
N PRO A 77 6.06 -14.71 2.10
CA PRO A 77 7.19 -13.82 2.39
C PRO A 77 6.83 -12.61 3.25
N ASP A 78 5.73 -11.91 2.97
CA ASP A 78 5.29 -10.73 3.74
C ASP A 78 5.01 -11.06 5.22
N HIS A 79 4.60 -12.31 5.49
CA HIS A 79 4.33 -12.83 6.84
C HIS A 79 5.50 -13.61 7.45
N ASP A 80 6.70 -13.59 6.84
CA ASP A 80 7.89 -14.33 7.32
C ASP A 80 7.60 -15.84 7.47
N ILE A 81 6.87 -16.40 6.50
CA ILE A 81 6.55 -17.82 6.42
C ILE A 81 7.53 -18.52 5.50
N HIS A 82 8.21 -19.53 6.04
CA HIS A 82 9.00 -20.45 5.25
C HIS A 82 8.05 -21.50 4.62
N PHE A 83 7.93 -21.49 3.30
CA PHE A 83 7.13 -22.46 2.55
C PHE A 83 8.01 -23.57 1.93
N ILE A 84 7.57 -24.83 2.06
CA ILE A 84 8.26 -26.03 1.57
C ILE A 84 7.28 -26.94 0.83
N ALA A 85 7.60 -27.32 -0.41
CA ALA A 85 6.94 -28.42 -1.12
C ALA A 85 7.91 -29.59 -1.33
N VAL A 86 7.70 -30.69 -0.59
CA VAL A 86 8.67 -31.79 -0.47
C VAL A 86 8.95 -32.49 -1.81
N ASN A 87 7.92 -32.77 -2.61
CA ASN A 87 8.09 -33.52 -3.86
C ASN A 87 8.60 -32.66 -5.01
N ASP A 88 8.24 -31.37 -5.02
CA ASP A 88 8.59 -30.45 -6.11
C ASP A 88 9.97 -29.80 -5.88
N GLY A 89 10.62 -30.08 -4.73
CA GLY A 89 11.91 -29.50 -4.38
C GLY A 89 11.87 -27.99 -4.11
N VAL A 90 10.67 -27.43 -3.93
CA VAL A 90 10.48 -26.00 -3.68
C VAL A 90 10.73 -25.69 -2.21
N ASP A 91 11.65 -24.77 -1.98
CA ASP A 91 11.94 -24.19 -0.67
C ASP A 91 12.02 -22.68 -0.86
N SER A 92 11.09 -21.94 -0.24
CA SER A 92 11.01 -20.47 -0.36
C SER A 92 12.29 -19.71 0.02
N THR A 93 13.21 -20.36 0.76
CA THR A 93 14.50 -19.77 1.17
C THR A 93 15.64 -20.11 0.21
N GLN A 94 15.44 -21.09 -0.68
CA GLN A 94 16.39 -21.46 -1.72
C GLN A 94 15.92 -20.87 -3.05
N GLY A 95 16.71 -19.95 -3.60
CA GLY A 95 16.25 -18.98 -4.62
C GLY A 95 15.89 -19.52 -6.00
N ASP A 96 15.78 -20.83 -6.21
CA ASP A 96 15.47 -21.42 -7.52
C ASP A 96 14.07 -22.06 -7.48
N ASN A 97 13.04 -21.21 -7.59
CA ASN A 97 11.65 -21.65 -7.65
C ASN A 97 11.20 -21.74 -9.11
N GLU A 98 10.49 -22.83 -9.45
CA GLU A 98 9.84 -23.08 -10.74
C GLU A 98 8.83 -21.99 -11.17
N PHE A 99 8.48 -21.10 -10.24
CA PHE A 99 7.54 -19.97 -10.42
C PHE A 99 8.20 -18.63 -10.76
N THR A 100 9.52 -18.57 -10.90
CA THR A 100 10.26 -17.34 -11.29
C THR A 100 9.62 -16.58 -12.47
N PRO A 101 9.10 -17.23 -13.54
CA PRO A 101 8.43 -16.53 -14.65
C PRO A 101 7.14 -15.81 -14.25
N PHE A 102 6.39 -16.34 -13.29
CA PHE A 102 5.12 -15.76 -12.84
C PHE A 102 5.30 -14.66 -11.79
N ARG A 103 6.43 -14.66 -11.08
CA ARG A 103 6.74 -13.67 -10.03
C ARG A 103 6.59 -12.23 -10.52
N ASN A 104 7.09 -11.92 -11.72
CA ASN A 104 6.98 -10.57 -12.29
C ASN A 104 5.52 -10.18 -12.58
N ILE A 105 4.74 -11.10 -13.14
CA ILE A 105 3.32 -10.87 -13.47
C ILE A 105 2.51 -10.64 -12.20
N ILE A 106 2.75 -11.46 -11.18
CA ILE A 106 2.03 -11.39 -9.90
C ILE A 106 2.39 -10.10 -9.16
N ASN A 107 3.67 -9.72 -9.13
CA ASN A 107 4.10 -8.46 -8.53
C ASN A 107 3.47 -7.24 -9.22
N GLU A 108 3.44 -7.22 -10.56
CA GLU A 108 2.78 -6.15 -11.31
C GLU A 108 1.28 -6.09 -11.02
N TRP A 109 0.61 -7.26 -11.01
CA TRP A 109 -0.81 -7.35 -10.70
C TRP A 109 -1.13 -6.89 -9.27
N TYR A 110 -0.34 -7.30 -8.28
CA TYR A 110 -0.49 -6.91 -6.88
C TYR A 110 -0.29 -5.41 -6.68
N ALA A 111 0.76 -4.83 -7.28
CA ALA A 111 0.99 -3.38 -7.27
C ALA A 111 -0.18 -2.61 -7.91
N LYS A 112 -0.74 -3.14 -9.00
CA LYS A 112 -1.90 -2.56 -9.69
C LYS A 112 -3.18 -2.65 -8.86
N ASP A 113 -3.43 -3.77 -8.18
CA ASP A 113 -4.58 -3.93 -7.28
C ASP A 113 -4.51 -2.97 -6.09
N THR A 114 -3.35 -2.90 -5.44
CA THR A 114 -3.08 -1.95 -4.35
C THR A 114 -3.32 -0.51 -4.80
N SER A 115 -2.80 -0.15 -5.97
CA SER A 115 -3.02 1.17 -6.57
C SER A 115 -4.51 1.46 -6.81
N LYS A 116 -5.29 0.48 -7.29
CA LYS A 116 -6.74 0.63 -7.48
C LYS A 116 -7.47 0.88 -6.16
N LYS A 117 -7.16 0.12 -5.11
CA LYS A 117 -7.73 0.30 -3.76
C LYS A 117 -7.43 1.68 -3.20
N ILE A 118 -6.18 2.14 -3.29
CA ILE A 118 -5.79 3.49 -2.84
C ILE A 118 -6.56 4.58 -3.61
N ARG A 119 -6.69 4.45 -4.93
CA ARG A 119 -7.46 5.40 -5.75
C ARG A 119 -8.93 5.41 -5.36
N ALA A 120 -9.53 4.24 -5.08
CA ALA A 120 -10.91 4.14 -4.63
C ALA A 120 -11.13 4.85 -3.28
N VAL A 121 -10.24 4.64 -2.31
CA VAL A 121 -10.29 5.34 -1.01
C VAL A 121 -10.15 6.85 -1.19
N LYS A 122 -9.18 7.30 -1.98
CA LYS A 122 -9.01 8.74 -2.29
C LYS A 122 -10.26 9.33 -2.95
N LYS A 123 -10.84 8.63 -3.92
CA LYS A 123 -12.07 9.06 -4.60
C LYS A 123 -13.25 9.15 -3.63
N ALA A 124 -13.43 8.15 -2.77
CA ALA A 124 -14.49 8.16 -1.77
C ALA A 124 -14.36 9.34 -0.80
N LYS A 125 -13.14 9.61 -0.30
CA LYS A 125 -12.85 10.78 0.54
C LYS A 125 -13.17 12.10 -0.18
N GLY A 126 -12.74 12.25 -1.43
CA GLY A 126 -13.04 13.43 -2.23
C GLY A 126 -14.54 13.64 -2.47
N MET A 127 -15.29 12.57 -2.72
CA MET A 127 -16.76 12.63 -2.87
C MET A 127 -17.48 12.98 -1.56
N ALA A 128 -16.91 12.63 -0.41
CA ALA A 128 -17.43 13.02 0.91
C ALA A 128 -17.05 14.46 1.30
N GLY A 129 -16.33 15.19 0.44
CA GLY A 129 -15.82 16.54 0.75
C GLY A 129 -14.61 16.54 1.70
N GLU A 130 -14.03 15.37 2.01
CA GLU A 130 -12.85 15.29 2.86
C GLU A 130 -11.59 15.70 2.09
N HIS A 131 -10.74 16.50 2.71
CA HIS A 131 -9.47 16.88 2.11
C HIS A 131 -8.48 15.70 2.10
N ILE A 132 -7.92 15.42 0.91
CA ILE A 132 -6.99 14.30 0.68
C ILE A 132 -5.52 14.74 0.85
N GLY A 133 -5.25 16.04 0.72
CA GLY A 133 -3.90 16.61 0.78
C GLY A 133 -3.32 16.64 2.19
N SER A 134 -2.03 16.32 2.31
CA SER A 134 -1.29 16.42 3.58
C SER A 134 -1.04 17.87 4.00
N HIS A 135 -1.11 18.83 3.08
CA HIS A 135 -0.92 20.25 3.31
C HIS A 135 -2.17 21.01 2.85
N ALA A 136 -2.56 22.04 3.62
CA ALA A 136 -3.59 22.96 3.19
C ALA A 136 -3.01 23.88 2.10
N PRO A 137 -3.74 24.17 1.02
CA PRO A 137 -3.32 25.10 -0.02
C PRO A 137 -3.28 26.53 0.53
N TYR A 138 -2.50 27.39 -0.13
CA TYR A 138 -2.45 28.81 0.20
C TYR A 138 -3.85 29.45 0.16
N GLY A 139 -4.17 30.29 1.15
CA GLY A 139 -5.54 30.79 1.40
C GLY A 139 -6.38 29.93 2.34
N TYR A 140 -5.85 28.79 2.80
CA TYR A 140 -6.51 27.91 3.75
C TYR A 140 -5.57 27.46 4.88
N LEU A 141 -6.13 27.24 6.06
CA LEU A 141 -5.48 26.63 7.22
C LEU A 141 -6.11 25.27 7.51
N LYS A 142 -5.36 24.38 8.15
CA LYS A 142 -5.95 23.16 8.70
C LYS A 142 -6.84 23.51 9.88
N ASN A 143 -8.04 22.94 9.92
CA ASN A 143 -8.86 23.03 11.11
C ASN A 143 -8.21 22.18 12.23
N PRO A 144 -7.85 22.76 13.40
CA PRO A 144 -7.26 22.03 14.51
C PRO A 144 -8.25 21.03 15.15
N ASP A 145 -9.55 21.32 15.06
CA ASP A 145 -10.61 20.51 15.67
C ASP A 145 -11.11 19.40 14.74
N ASN A 146 -11.03 19.61 13.42
CA ASN A 146 -11.39 18.62 12.41
C ASN A 146 -10.39 18.58 11.25
N LEU A 147 -9.45 17.64 11.30
CA LEU A 147 -8.43 17.46 10.26
C LEU A 147 -8.96 17.21 8.84
N LYS A 148 -10.25 16.89 8.69
CA LYS A 148 -10.91 16.69 7.39
C LYS A 148 -11.35 17.98 6.72
N GLU A 149 -11.34 19.09 7.45
CA GLU A 149 -11.80 20.40 7.02
C GLU A 149 -10.64 21.40 6.96
N TRP A 150 -10.76 22.37 6.05
CA TRP A 150 -9.88 23.52 5.98
C TRP A 150 -10.65 24.78 6.36
N LEU A 151 -10.02 25.62 7.18
CA LEU A 151 -10.50 26.95 7.52
C LEU A 151 -9.96 27.95 6.50
N VAL A 152 -10.74 28.97 6.19
CA VAL A 152 -10.26 30.07 5.33
C VAL A 152 -9.25 30.91 6.11
N ASP A 153 -8.09 31.14 5.51
CA ASP A 153 -7.12 32.11 6.01
C ASP A 153 -7.43 33.48 5.38
N ASP A 154 -8.13 34.38 6.07
CA ASP A 154 -8.61 35.61 5.45
C ASP A 154 -7.51 36.47 4.83
N GLU A 155 -6.31 36.48 5.44
CA GLU A 155 -5.15 37.24 4.93
C GLU A 155 -4.66 36.66 3.60
N ALA A 156 -4.37 35.36 3.56
CA ALA A 156 -3.91 34.69 2.34
C ALA A 156 -5.03 34.56 1.29
N ALA A 157 -6.28 34.37 1.72
CA ALA A 157 -7.45 34.25 0.85
C ALA A 157 -7.77 35.57 0.14
N ALA A 158 -7.53 36.72 0.78
CA ALA A 158 -7.65 38.02 0.12
C ALA A 158 -6.70 38.11 -1.09
N ILE A 159 -5.45 37.68 -0.94
CA ILE A 159 -4.47 37.63 -2.03
C ILE A 159 -4.90 36.66 -3.13
N VAL A 160 -5.43 35.49 -2.78
CA VAL A 160 -5.93 34.52 -3.78
C VAL A 160 -7.12 35.09 -4.58
N ARG A 161 -8.06 35.77 -3.90
CA ARG A 161 -9.19 36.43 -4.56
C ARG A 161 -8.72 37.56 -5.47
N GLU A 162 -7.73 38.34 -5.03
CA GLU A 162 -7.10 39.39 -5.84
C GLU A 162 -6.41 38.84 -7.09
N ILE A 163 -5.61 37.77 -6.96
CA ILE A 163 -4.99 37.08 -8.09
C ILE A 163 -6.05 36.66 -9.11
N PHE A 164 -7.18 36.12 -8.63
CA PHE A 164 -8.28 35.72 -9.52
C PHE A 164 -8.90 36.93 -10.24
N SER A 165 -9.14 38.03 -9.53
CA SER A 165 -9.63 39.28 -10.14
C SER A 165 -8.68 39.81 -11.23
N LEU A 166 -7.37 39.86 -10.95
CA LEU A 166 -6.36 40.31 -11.93
C LEU A 166 -6.30 39.39 -13.15
N CYS A 167 -6.44 38.07 -12.97
CA CYS A 167 -6.56 37.12 -14.09
C CYS A 167 -7.79 37.42 -14.95
N VAL A 168 -8.95 37.70 -14.34
CA VAL A 168 -10.19 38.03 -15.04
C VAL A 168 -10.07 39.36 -15.80
N GLU A 169 -9.31 40.32 -15.26
CA GLU A 169 -8.99 41.59 -15.91
C GLU A 169 -8.00 41.47 -17.08
N GLY A 170 -7.43 40.28 -17.31
CA GLY A 170 -6.55 39.99 -18.45
C GLY A 170 -5.05 40.06 -18.16
N TYR A 171 -4.65 40.18 -16.89
CA TYR A 171 -3.24 40.12 -16.53
C TYR A 171 -2.69 38.68 -16.67
N GLY A 172 -1.51 38.57 -17.27
CA GLY A 172 -0.78 37.30 -17.35
C GLY A 172 -0.12 36.93 -16.01
N PRO A 173 0.15 35.62 -15.76
CA PRO A 173 0.72 35.15 -14.49
C PRO A 173 2.02 35.88 -14.08
N THR A 174 2.90 36.18 -15.03
CA THR A 174 4.15 36.92 -14.76
C THR A 174 3.88 38.36 -14.33
N GLN A 175 2.89 39.03 -14.95
CA GLN A 175 2.52 40.39 -14.59
C GLN A 175 1.93 40.44 -13.18
N ILE A 176 1.10 39.46 -12.83
CA ILE A 176 0.53 39.32 -11.48
C ILE A 176 1.65 39.05 -10.46
N ALA A 177 2.59 38.15 -10.77
CA ALA A 177 3.71 37.85 -9.89
C ALA A 177 4.59 39.09 -9.65
N ASN A 178 4.90 39.87 -10.69
CA ASN A 178 5.67 41.11 -10.56
C ASN A 178 4.91 42.15 -9.72
N LEU A 179 3.61 42.32 -9.95
CA LEU A 179 2.78 43.25 -9.17
C LEU A 179 2.76 42.89 -7.68
N LEU A 180 2.64 41.60 -7.36
CA LEU A 180 2.69 41.11 -5.97
C LEU A 180 4.09 41.27 -5.36
N THR A 181 5.14 41.08 -6.16
CA THR A 181 6.55 41.26 -5.75
C THR A 181 6.85 42.73 -5.45
N ASP A 182 6.42 43.65 -6.31
CA ASP A 182 6.56 45.11 -6.13
C ASP A 182 5.86 45.58 -4.84
N ARG A 183 4.71 44.96 -4.54
CA ARG A 183 3.93 45.19 -3.31
C ARG A 183 4.46 44.46 -2.10
N LYS A 184 5.56 43.72 -2.24
CA LYS A 184 6.20 42.93 -1.18
C LYS A 184 5.26 41.90 -0.54
N VAL A 185 4.34 41.33 -1.31
CA VAL A 185 3.50 40.22 -0.84
C VAL A 185 4.35 38.96 -0.70
N LEU A 186 4.30 38.30 0.45
CA LEU A 186 5.06 37.08 0.68
C LEU A 186 4.59 35.97 -0.27
N CYS A 187 5.54 35.25 -0.84
CA CYS A 187 5.21 34.03 -1.59
C CYS A 187 4.65 32.95 -0.64
N PRO A 188 3.85 31.98 -1.14
CA PRO A 188 3.19 30.99 -0.29
C PRO A 188 4.12 30.22 0.66
N THR A 189 5.36 29.95 0.24
CA THR A 189 6.37 29.28 1.07
C THR A 189 6.82 30.16 2.23
N MET A 190 7.14 31.43 1.96
CA MET A 190 7.58 32.36 2.99
C MET A 190 6.44 32.75 3.93
N TYR A 191 5.22 32.82 3.42
CA TYR A 191 4.02 32.98 4.24
C TYR A 191 3.80 31.78 5.17
N ALA A 192 3.95 30.56 4.67
CA ALA A 192 3.86 29.36 5.51
C ALA A 192 4.92 29.39 6.62
N VAL A 193 6.17 29.77 6.31
CA VAL A 193 7.25 29.91 7.29
C VAL A 193 6.93 30.99 8.33
N SER A 194 6.43 32.16 7.93
CA SER A 194 6.11 33.25 8.86
C SER A 194 4.99 32.90 9.84
N LYS A 195 4.07 32.01 9.44
CA LYS A 195 2.97 31.48 10.27
C LYS A 195 3.35 30.18 11.02
N GLY A 196 4.59 29.69 10.90
CA GLY A 196 5.02 28.43 11.52
C GLY A 196 4.35 27.17 10.94
N LEU A 197 3.82 27.27 9.71
CA LEU A 197 3.18 26.18 9.00
C LEU A 197 4.20 25.31 8.25
N LYS A 198 3.83 24.07 7.94
CA LYS A 198 4.67 23.21 7.09
C LYS A 198 4.81 23.80 5.69
N GLN A 199 6.06 24.05 5.28
CA GLN A 199 6.36 24.58 3.95
C GLN A 199 5.96 23.61 2.82
N PRO A 200 5.32 24.10 1.76
CA PRO A 200 4.95 23.28 0.61
C PRO A 200 6.13 22.98 -0.33
N SER A 201 7.20 23.79 -0.27
CA SER A 201 8.37 23.73 -1.15
C SER A 201 9.63 24.29 -0.49
N VAL A 202 10.77 24.20 -1.19
CA VAL A 202 12.07 24.74 -0.74
C VAL A 202 11.98 26.25 -0.50
N ILE A 203 12.62 26.72 0.57
CA ILE A 203 12.67 28.13 0.95
C ILE A 203 13.51 28.90 -0.07
N PRO A 204 12.98 29.95 -0.72
CA PRO A 204 13.75 30.78 -1.65
C PRO A 204 14.92 31.50 -0.96
N GLU A 205 16.08 31.56 -1.61
CA GLU A 205 17.27 32.29 -1.09
C GLU A 205 17.06 33.82 -1.07
N VAL A 206 16.23 34.34 -1.97
CA VAL A 206 15.90 35.77 -2.07
C VAL A 206 14.39 35.95 -2.03
N LEU A 207 13.91 36.83 -1.15
CA LEU A 207 12.49 37.09 -0.89
C LEU A 207 11.80 37.86 -2.03
N TYR A 208 12.51 38.82 -2.63
CA TYR A 208 12.04 39.65 -3.75
C TYR A 208 13.26 39.91 -4.66
N GLN A 209 13.17 39.56 -5.95
CA GLN A 209 14.15 39.91 -6.98
C GLN A 209 13.54 40.92 -7.93
#